data_AF-A0A831UA52-F1
#
_entry.id   AF-A0A831UA52-F1
#
_cell.length_a   1.000
_cell.length_b   1.000
_cell.length_c   1.000
_cell.angle_alpha   90.00
_cell.angle_beta   90.00
_cell.angle_gamma   90.00
#
_symmetry.space_group_name_H-M   'P 1'
#
loop_
_entity.id
_entity.type
_entity.pdbx_description
1 polymer ?
#
loop_
_entity_poly.entity_id
_entity_poly.type
_entity_poly.pdbx_seq_one_letter_code
_entity_poly.pdbx_strand_id
1 'polypeptide(L)'
;MSEPAEQNPSWRLATFALWIVFFAVGLLPESVYYTLREAGSVTTQDALINSPYFITVALAAFLGYFSWNRSREELVPEKIAWRTAAQNGIVALLAFLPLPLGLLNQVAEVPLPGVRRFIYGIAALKLGAWGYLFVLMSLYYALGNGRVFAWVAHVFPIAGTETKVEAETAPNPVEEDEKDA
;
A
#
# COMPACT_ATOMS: atom_id res chain seq x y z
N MET A 1 -4.27 -30.56 2.98
CA MET A 1 -3.43 -29.44 3.47
C MET A 1 -2.01 -29.73 3.03
N SER A 2 -1.56 -29.12 1.94
CA SER A 2 -0.15 -29.14 1.56
C SER A 2 0.62 -28.25 2.53
N GLU A 3 1.70 -28.75 3.13
CA GLU A 3 2.63 -27.90 3.88
C GLU A 3 3.07 -26.73 2.98
N PRO A 4 3.02 -25.48 3.46
CA PRO A 4 3.55 -24.37 2.70
C PRO A 4 5.03 -24.64 2.45
N ALA A 5 5.41 -24.71 1.17
CA ALA A 5 6.80 -24.92 0.78
C ALA A 5 7.68 -23.92 1.54
N GLU A 6 8.60 -24.45 2.35
CA GLU A 6 9.49 -23.67 3.20
C GLU A 6 10.30 -22.70 2.31
N GLN A 7 9.89 -21.43 2.28
CA GLN A 7 10.54 -20.45 1.43
C GLN A 7 11.99 -20.27 1.89
N ASN A 8 12.92 -20.46 0.97
CA ASN A 8 14.36 -20.32 1.22
C ASN A 8 14.65 -18.94 1.88
N PRO A 9 15.30 -18.91 3.07
CA PRO A 9 15.55 -17.67 3.80
C PRO A 9 16.38 -16.65 3.00
N SER A 10 17.26 -17.11 2.10
CA SER A 10 18.05 -16.23 1.23
C SER A 10 17.18 -15.43 0.25
N TRP A 11 16.13 -16.05 -0.31
CA TRP A 11 15.20 -15.39 -1.22
C TRP A 11 14.36 -14.33 -0.50
N ARG A 12 13.92 -14.62 0.72
CA ARG A 12 13.20 -13.65 1.57
C ARG A 12 14.06 -12.43 1.87
N LEU A 13 15.33 -12.65 2.23
CA LEU A 13 16.28 -11.56 2.48
C LEU A 13 16.53 -10.72 1.22
N ALA A 14 16.75 -11.37 0.06
CA ALA A 14 16.96 -10.68 -1.20
C ALA A 14 15.73 -9.83 -1.59
N THR A 15 14.52 -10.37 -1.41
CA THR A 15 13.29 -9.63 -1.71
C THR A 15 13.09 -8.47 -0.74
N PHE A 16 13.42 -8.65 0.54
CA PHE A 16 13.36 -7.56 1.52
C PHE A 16 14.38 -6.45 1.20
N ALA A 17 15.59 -6.80 0.78
CA ALA A 17 16.58 -5.83 0.31
C ALA A 17 16.07 -5.03 -0.89
N LEU A 18 15.38 -5.68 -1.83
CA LEU A 18 14.74 -5.00 -2.96
C LEU A 18 13.63 -4.03 -2.49
N TRP A 19 12.84 -4.42 -1.49
CA TRP A 19 11.85 -3.51 -0.89
C TRP A 19 12.52 -2.28 -0.26
N ILE A 20 13.65 -2.43 0.43
CA ILE A 20 14.39 -1.28 0.96
C ILE A 20 14.76 -0.31 -0.17
N VAL A 21 15.19 -0.82 -1.32
CA VAL A 21 15.47 0.01 -2.50
C VAL A 21 14.20 0.72 -2.98
N PHE A 22 13.06 0.03 -3.09
CA PHE A 22 11.80 0.67 -3.48
C PHE A 22 11.34 1.75 -2.50
N PHE A 23 11.50 1.53 -1.20
CA PHE A 23 11.18 2.54 -0.19
C PHE A 23 12.14 3.74 -0.24
N ALA A 24 13.42 3.51 -0.50
CA ALA A 24 14.39 4.60 -0.68
C ALA A 24 14.06 5.43 -1.93
N VAL A 25 13.71 4.77 -3.04
CA VAL A 25 13.28 5.44 -4.27
C VAL A 25 11.98 6.22 -4.05
N GLY A 26 11.00 5.61 -3.39
CA GLY A 26 9.73 6.26 -3.08
C GLY A 26 9.86 7.40 -2.06
N LEU A 27 10.89 7.42 -1.22
CA LEU A 27 11.13 8.53 -0.31
C LEU A 27 11.49 9.80 -1.07
N LEU A 28 12.33 9.67 -2.11
CA LEU A 28 12.90 10.77 -2.91
C LEU A 28 12.69 10.55 -4.43
N PRO A 29 11.43 10.50 -4.90
CA PRO A 29 11.13 10.16 -6.30
C PRO A 29 11.67 11.20 -7.29
N GLU A 30 11.72 12.48 -6.90
CA GLU A 30 12.28 13.56 -7.73
C GLU A 30 13.78 13.36 -7.99
N SER A 31 14.57 13.17 -6.94
CA SER A 31 16.01 12.97 -7.06
C SER A 31 16.33 11.74 -7.91
N VAL A 32 15.60 10.63 -7.69
CA VAL A 32 15.78 9.41 -8.49
C VAL A 32 15.40 9.62 -9.94
N TYR A 33 14.26 10.28 -10.19
CA TYR A 33 13.83 10.62 -11.54
C TYR A 33 14.88 11.43 -12.30
N TYR A 34 15.38 12.52 -11.71
CA TYR A 34 16.40 13.36 -12.38
C TYR A 34 17.72 12.62 -12.58
N THR A 35 18.15 11.79 -11.61
CA THR A 35 19.37 10.99 -11.74
C THR A 35 19.26 9.96 -12.87
N LEU A 36 18.14 9.22 -12.94
CA LEU A 36 17.91 8.23 -14.01
C LEU A 36 17.81 8.91 -15.38
N ARG A 37 17.19 10.08 -15.42
CA ARG A 37 17.06 10.89 -16.62
C ARG A 37 18.43 11.34 -17.15
N GLU A 38 19.27 11.88 -16.26
CA GLU A 38 20.62 12.32 -16.58
C GLU A 38 21.47 11.15 -17.08
N ALA A 39 21.43 10.01 -16.36
CA ALA A 39 22.12 8.79 -16.76
C ALA A 39 21.65 8.26 -18.12
N GLY A 40 20.36 8.40 -18.44
CA GLY A 40 19.77 7.97 -19.71
C GLY A 40 19.94 8.94 -20.87
N SER A 41 20.50 10.14 -20.64
CA SER A 41 20.62 11.20 -21.66
C SER A 41 19.29 11.51 -22.38
N VAL A 42 18.16 11.40 -21.68
CA VAL A 42 16.83 11.52 -22.29
C VAL A 42 16.50 12.99 -22.57
N THR A 43 16.15 13.32 -23.82
CA THR A 43 15.76 14.67 -24.24
C THR A 43 14.52 15.17 -23.50
N THR A 44 14.50 16.46 -23.13
CA THR A 44 13.42 17.15 -22.41
C THR A 44 12.18 17.31 -23.29
N GLN A 45 11.36 16.25 -23.33
CA GLN A 45 9.96 16.36 -23.75
C GLN A 45 9.08 16.34 -22.50
N ASP A 46 8.22 17.33 -22.36
CA ASP A 46 7.22 17.39 -21.29
C ASP A 46 6.09 16.40 -21.61
N ALA A 47 6.29 15.14 -21.22
CA ALA A 47 5.28 14.09 -21.26
C ALA A 47 4.91 13.67 -19.83
N LEU A 48 3.70 13.15 -19.63
CA LEU A 48 3.25 12.65 -18.31
C LEU A 48 4.14 11.49 -17.78
N ILE A 49 4.64 10.64 -18.68
CA ILE A 49 5.63 9.60 -18.38
C ILE A 49 6.99 10.18 -17.96
N ASN A 50 7.20 11.46 -18.22
CA ASN A 50 8.42 12.20 -17.99
C ASN A 50 8.32 13.05 -16.71
N SER A 51 7.80 12.43 -15.65
CA SER A 51 7.48 13.11 -14.41
C SER A 51 7.79 12.23 -13.20
N PRO A 52 8.31 12.78 -12.08
CA PRO A 52 8.53 12.03 -10.85
C PRO A 52 7.25 11.40 -10.28
N TYR A 53 6.08 11.96 -10.60
CA TYR A 53 4.78 11.38 -10.24
C TYR A 53 4.57 9.98 -10.84
N PHE A 54 5.20 9.66 -11.98
CA PHE A 54 5.12 8.32 -12.54
C PHE A 54 5.72 7.27 -11.60
N ILE A 55 6.85 7.56 -10.96
CA ILE A 55 7.48 6.69 -9.96
C ILE A 55 6.54 6.47 -8.78
N THR A 56 5.92 7.54 -8.28
CA THR A 56 4.93 7.50 -7.19
C THR A 56 3.76 6.59 -7.53
N VAL A 57 3.13 6.79 -8.69
CA VAL A 57 1.96 6.01 -9.12
C VAL A 57 2.34 4.55 -9.36
N ALA A 58 3.48 4.29 -10.00
CA ALA A 58 3.96 2.94 -10.27
C ALA A 58 4.24 2.16 -8.96
N LEU A 59 4.95 2.77 -8.01
CA LEU A 59 5.23 2.14 -6.71
C LEU A 59 3.96 1.94 -5.89
N ALA A 60 3.03 2.90 -5.90
CA ALA A 60 1.77 2.78 -5.19
C ALA A 60 0.88 1.67 -5.77
N ALA A 61 0.76 1.60 -7.09
CA ALA A 61 0.04 0.53 -7.78
C ALA A 61 0.67 -0.83 -7.52
N PHE A 62 2.00 -0.92 -7.57
CA PHE A 62 2.73 -2.15 -7.26
C PHE A 62 2.49 -2.62 -5.82
N LEU A 63 2.57 -1.70 -4.84
CA LEU A 63 2.34 -2.03 -3.43
C LEU A 63 0.88 -2.44 -3.16
N GLY A 64 -0.09 -1.75 -3.78
CA GLY A 64 -1.51 -2.12 -3.72
C GLY A 64 -1.74 -3.52 -4.29
N TYR A 65 -1.22 -3.79 -5.49
CA TYR A 65 -1.31 -5.11 -6.14
C TYR A 65 -0.62 -6.21 -5.30
N PHE A 66 0.56 -5.93 -4.75
CA PHE A 66 1.27 -6.84 -3.86
C PHE A 66 0.42 -7.17 -2.62
N SER A 67 -0.16 -6.15 -1.97
CA SER A 67 -1.03 -6.33 -0.82
C SER A 67 -2.26 -7.17 -1.17
N TRP A 68 -2.88 -6.96 -2.34
CA TRP A 68 -4.02 -7.74 -2.80
C TRP A 68 -3.67 -9.23 -2.96
N ASN A 69 -2.57 -9.53 -3.66
CA ASN A 69 -2.11 -10.90 -3.87
C ASN A 69 -1.81 -11.60 -2.54
N ARG A 70 -1.12 -10.93 -1.61
CA ARG A 70 -0.80 -11.52 -0.30
C ARG A 70 -2.04 -11.75 0.56
N SER A 71 -3.04 -10.88 0.50
CA SER A 71 -4.31 -11.14 1.18
C SER A 71 -5.05 -12.35 0.59
N ARG A 72 -5.00 -12.56 -0.72
CA ARG A 72 -5.64 -13.73 -1.37
C ARG A 72 -4.95 -15.05 -1.03
N GLU A 73 -3.63 -15.06 -0.94
CA GLU A 73 -2.86 -16.25 -0.52
C GLU A 73 -3.23 -16.71 0.90
N GLU A 74 -3.66 -15.78 1.76
CA GLU A 74 -4.10 -16.05 3.13
C GLU A 74 -5.61 -16.34 3.24
N LEU A 75 -6.29 -16.57 2.12
CA LEU A 75 -7.73 -16.88 2.06
C LEU A 75 -8.63 -15.79 2.67
N VAL A 76 -8.16 -14.53 2.69
CA VAL A 76 -8.99 -13.39 3.09
C VAL A 76 -10.08 -13.17 2.04
N PRO A 77 -11.35 -12.90 2.42
CA PRO A 77 -12.43 -12.62 1.48
C PRO A 77 -12.05 -11.54 0.47
N GLU A 78 -12.41 -11.72 -0.81
CA GLU A 78 -11.98 -10.87 -1.92
C GLU A 78 -12.30 -9.39 -1.69
N LYS A 79 -13.50 -9.09 -1.17
CA LYS A 79 -13.94 -7.72 -0.84
C LYS A 79 -13.02 -7.07 0.21
N ILE A 80 -12.54 -7.84 1.19
CA ILE A 80 -11.62 -7.35 2.23
C ILE A 80 -10.22 -7.19 1.65
N ALA A 81 -9.74 -8.16 0.87
CA ALA A 81 -8.44 -8.08 0.20
C ALA A 81 -8.35 -6.84 -0.71
N TRP A 82 -9.39 -6.54 -1.49
CA TRP A 82 -9.46 -5.33 -2.32
C TRP A 82 -9.44 -4.05 -1.50
N ARG A 83 -10.18 -3.98 -0.39
CA ARG A 83 -10.19 -2.81 0.49
C ARG A 83 -8.82 -2.54 1.10
N THR A 84 -8.15 -3.58 1.61
CA THR A 84 -6.79 -3.48 2.16
C THR A 84 -5.80 -3.02 1.10
N ALA A 85 -5.89 -3.58 -0.11
CA ALA A 85 -5.06 -3.19 -1.24
C ALA A 85 -5.27 -1.74 -1.66
N ALA A 86 -6.51 -1.29 -1.76
CA ALA A 86 -6.85 0.09 -2.09
C ALA A 86 -6.36 1.06 -1.01
N GLN A 87 -6.56 0.73 0.26
CA GLN A 87 -6.04 1.52 1.39
C GLN A 87 -4.52 1.63 1.33
N ASN A 88 -3.81 0.51 1.21
CA ASN A 88 -2.35 0.50 1.13
C ASN A 88 -1.84 1.24 -0.11
N GLY A 89 -2.55 1.15 -1.24
CA GLY A 89 -2.27 1.94 -2.44
C GLY A 89 -2.43 3.45 -2.22
N ILE A 90 -3.50 3.89 -1.54
CA ILE A 90 -3.70 5.31 -1.20
C ILE A 90 -2.62 5.80 -0.23
N VAL A 91 -2.31 5.03 0.80
CA VAL A 91 -1.23 5.36 1.74
C VAL A 91 0.11 5.40 1.00
N ALA A 92 0.34 4.53 0.02
CA ALA A 92 1.54 4.53 -0.79
C ALA A 92 1.64 5.76 -1.70
N LEU A 93 0.52 6.25 -2.25
CA LEU A 93 0.50 7.53 -2.97
C LEU A 93 0.95 8.69 -2.08
N LEU A 94 0.50 8.72 -0.82
CA LEU A 94 0.92 9.75 0.15
C LEU A 94 2.39 9.59 0.56
N ALA A 95 2.83 8.35 0.83
CA ALA A 95 4.19 8.02 1.21
C ALA A 95 5.20 8.38 0.11
N PHE A 96 4.83 8.13 -1.14
CA PHE A 96 5.70 8.30 -2.30
C PHE A 96 5.46 9.60 -3.05
N LEU A 97 4.62 10.51 -2.52
CA LEU A 97 4.35 11.80 -3.14
C LEU A 97 5.67 12.60 -3.31
N PRO A 98 5.96 13.17 -4.49
CA PRO A 98 7.12 14.03 -4.66
C PRO A 98 6.96 15.27 -3.76
N LEU A 99 7.91 15.44 -2.86
CA LEU A 99 8.00 16.61 -1.99
C LEU A 99 9.38 17.22 -2.23
N PRO A 100 9.46 18.42 -2.83
CA PRO A 100 10.73 19.05 -3.13
C PRO A 100 11.45 19.37 -1.81
N LEU A 101 12.56 18.68 -1.52
CA LEU A 101 13.34 18.91 -0.30
C LEU A 101 13.85 20.35 -0.20
N GLY A 102 14.06 21.02 -1.34
CA GLY A 102 14.38 22.45 -1.39
C GLY A 102 13.32 23.31 -0.71
N LEU A 103 12.04 22.92 -0.78
CA LEU A 103 10.95 23.61 -0.08
C LEU A 103 11.17 23.54 1.43
N LEU A 104 11.56 22.37 1.98
CA LEU A 104 11.83 22.18 3.40
C LEU A 104 12.98 23.06 3.90
N ASN A 105 14.05 23.16 3.12
CA ASN A 105 15.19 24.02 3.46
C ASN A 105 14.81 25.51 3.46
N GLN A 106 13.87 25.92 2.60
CA GLN A 106 13.40 27.30 2.49
C GLN A 106 12.22 27.62 3.43
N VAL A 107 11.69 26.66 4.19
CA VAL A 107 10.52 26.88 5.08
C VAL A 107 10.76 28.01 6.07
N ALA A 108 11.99 28.17 6.56
CA ALA A 108 12.34 29.22 7.53
C ALA A 108 12.11 30.63 6.96
N GLU A 109 12.32 30.81 5.66
CA GLU A 109 12.21 32.09 4.95
C GLU A 109 10.76 32.47 4.64
N VAL A 110 9.82 31.52 4.74
CA VAL A 110 8.40 31.77 4.48
C VAL A 110 7.82 32.67 5.59
N PRO A 111 7.35 33.89 5.27
CA PRO A 111 6.93 34.86 6.29
C PRO A 111 5.60 34.46 6.97
N LEU A 112 4.78 33.64 6.31
CA LEU A 112 3.46 33.24 6.80
C LEU A 112 3.55 31.98 7.68
N PRO A 113 3.26 32.06 8.99
CA PRO A 113 3.38 30.91 9.90
C PRO A 113 2.41 29.77 9.56
N GLY A 114 1.24 30.08 9.00
CA GLY A 114 0.26 29.07 8.57
C GLY A 114 0.82 28.17 7.47
N VAL A 115 1.49 28.75 6.48
CA VAL A 115 2.12 28.01 5.37
C VAL A 115 3.25 27.13 5.88
N ARG A 116 4.09 27.62 6.81
CA ARG A 116 5.15 26.81 7.42
C ARG A 116 4.60 25.57 8.12
N ARG A 117 3.58 25.73 8.96
CA ARG A 117 2.93 24.61 9.66
C ARG A 117 2.32 23.62 8.66
N PHE A 118 1.74 24.11 7.58
CA PHE A 118 1.17 23.27 6.52
C PHE A 118 2.25 22.43 5.82
N ILE A 119 3.39 23.04 5.46
CA ILE A 119 4.52 22.33 4.84
C ILE A 119 5.07 21.24 5.77
N TYR A 120 5.31 21.57 7.05
CA TYR A 120 5.73 20.57 8.03
C TYR A 120 4.67 19.48 8.24
N GLY A 121 3.38 19.83 8.20
CA GLY A 121 2.28 18.87 8.27
C GLY A 121 2.29 17.88 7.11
N ILE A 122 2.51 18.34 5.88
CA ILE A 122 2.65 17.47 4.70
C ILE A 122 3.87 16.57 4.84
N ALA A 123 5.02 17.13 5.23
CA ALA A 123 6.25 16.35 5.41
C ALA A 123 6.10 15.28 6.49
N ALA A 124 5.48 15.62 7.62
CA ALA A 124 5.18 14.69 8.70
C ALA A 124 4.19 13.61 8.26
N LEU A 125 3.15 13.97 7.51
CA LEU A 125 2.18 13.01 6.97
C LEU A 125 2.84 12.03 5.98
N LYS A 126 3.68 12.53 5.08
CA LYS A 126 4.46 11.72 4.14
C LYS A 126 5.37 10.74 4.89
N LEU A 127 6.14 11.22 5.87
CA LEU A 127 7.02 10.38 6.69
C LEU A 127 6.24 9.36 7.52
N GLY A 128 5.08 9.74 8.06
CA GLY A 128 4.20 8.83 8.78
C GLY A 128 3.65 7.72 7.88
N ALA A 129 3.16 8.07 6.68
CA ALA A 129 2.68 7.11 5.69
C ALA A 129 3.80 6.18 5.21
N TRP A 130 4.98 6.73 4.92
CA TRP A 130 6.16 5.96 4.53
C TRP A 130 6.60 5.01 5.63
N GLY A 131 6.71 5.50 6.87
CA GLY A 131 7.09 4.72 8.04
C GLY A 131 6.10 3.60 8.33
N TYR A 132 4.80 3.87 8.24
CA TYR A 132 3.75 2.87 8.37
C TYR A 132 3.93 1.71 7.37
N LEU A 133 4.09 2.03 6.07
CA LEU A 133 4.27 1.02 5.04
C LEU A 133 5.61 0.27 5.18
N PHE A 134 6.66 0.96 5.59
CA PHE A 134 7.97 0.34 5.83
C PHE A 134 7.91 -0.65 6.99
N VAL A 135 7.25 -0.28 8.10
CA VAL A 135 7.01 -1.17 9.24
C VAL A 135 6.15 -2.35 8.82
N LEU A 136 5.07 -2.11 8.06
CA LEU A 136 4.20 -3.17 7.54
C LEU A 136 5.00 -4.22 6.74
N MET A 137 5.84 -3.77 5.82
CA MET A 137 6.68 -4.65 5.00
C MET A 137 7.78 -5.33 5.81
N SER A 138 8.38 -4.64 6.77
CA SER A 138 9.38 -5.22 7.68
C SER A 138 8.77 -6.33 8.52
N LEU A 139 7.57 -6.12 9.08
CA LEU A 139 6.84 -7.14 9.84
C LEU A 139 6.45 -8.33 8.96
N TYR A 140 6.01 -8.09 7.72
CA TYR A 140 5.71 -9.16 6.78
C TYR A 140 6.94 -10.07 6.55
N TYR A 141 8.12 -9.51 6.30
CA TYR A 141 9.34 -10.30 6.09
C TYR A 141 9.95 -10.86 7.38
N ALA A 142 9.79 -10.21 8.53
CA ALA A 142 10.30 -10.70 9.81
C ALA A 142 9.44 -11.85 10.37
N LEU A 143 8.11 -11.71 10.32
CA LEU A 143 7.17 -12.71 10.82
C LEU A 143 6.88 -13.82 9.79
N GLY A 144 7.24 -13.60 8.52
CA GLY A 144 7.16 -14.60 7.46
C GLY A 144 5.75 -15.08 7.15
N ASN A 145 4.75 -14.25 7.42
CA ASN A 145 3.37 -14.66 7.37
C ASN A 145 2.49 -13.55 6.77
N GLY A 146 1.62 -13.90 5.82
CA GLY A 146 0.64 -12.96 5.27
C GLY A 146 -0.44 -12.55 6.28
N ARG A 147 -0.49 -13.20 7.46
CA ARG A 147 -1.26 -12.78 8.64
C ARG A 147 -1.10 -11.29 9.00
N VAL A 148 0.03 -10.66 8.67
CA VAL A 148 0.21 -9.21 8.87
C VAL A 148 -0.84 -8.42 8.09
N PHE A 149 -1.15 -8.81 6.86
CA PHE A 149 -2.19 -8.16 6.04
C PHE A 149 -3.61 -8.45 6.55
N ALA A 150 -3.85 -9.64 7.09
CA ALA A 150 -5.13 -9.96 7.76
C ALA A 150 -5.33 -9.16 9.06
N TRP A 151 -4.24 -8.94 9.82
CA TRP A 151 -4.26 -8.14 11.04
C TRP A 151 -4.46 -6.66 10.75
N VAL A 152 -3.81 -6.11 9.71
CA VAL A 152 -4.00 -4.71 9.31
C VAL A 152 -5.45 -4.42 8.90
N ALA A 153 -6.11 -5.37 8.24
CA ALA A 153 -7.53 -5.25 7.92
C ALA A 153 -8.43 -5.10 9.17
N HIS A 154 -7.98 -5.59 10.34
CA HIS A 154 -8.69 -5.44 11.61
C HIS A 154 -8.39 -4.11 12.32
N VAL A 155 -7.18 -3.58 12.23
CA VAL A 155 -6.76 -2.35 12.94
C VAL A 155 -7.43 -1.10 12.34
N PHE A 156 -7.68 -1.10 11.04
CA PHE A 156 -8.39 -0.02 10.36
C PHE A 156 -9.69 -0.56 9.76
N PRO A 157 -10.75 -0.72 10.58
CA PRO A 157 -12.06 -1.08 10.07
C PRO A 157 -12.62 0.12 9.31
N ILE A 158 -12.31 0.22 8.01
CA ILE A 158 -12.96 1.17 7.11
C ILE A 158 -14.39 0.66 6.90
N ALA A 159 -15.27 1.11 7.79
CA ALA A 159 -16.73 1.10 7.79
C ALA A 159 -17.43 -0.18 7.28
N GLY A 160 -18.17 -0.80 8.21
CA GLY A 160 -19.26 -1.71 7.92
C GLY A 160 -18.87 -3.17 8.01
N THR A 161 -18.89 -3.68 9.23
CA THR A 161 -19.15 -5.08 9.55
C THR A 161 -20.50 -5.49 8.93
N GLU A 162 -20.54 -5.79 7.65
CA GLU A 162 -21.65 -6.51 7.03
C GLU A 162 -21.27 -7.98 6.89
N THR A 163 -21.05 -8.62 8.03
CA THR A 163 -21.11 -10.08 8.13
C THR A 163 -22.39 -10.43 8.88
N LYS A 164 -23.51 -10.03 8.29
CA LYS A 164 -24.86 -10.52 8.62
C LYS A 164 -25.66 -10.67 7.32
N VAL A 165 -25.05 -11.26 6.30
CA VAL A 165 -25.69 -11.60 5.02
C VAL A 165 -25.27 -13.01 4.64
N GLU A 166 -25.54 -13.99 5.51
CA GLU A 166 -25.46 -15.42 5.14
C GLU A 166 -26.26 -16.34 6.08
N ALA A 167 -27.27 -15.79 6.79
CA ALA A 167 -28.22 -16.58 7.58
C ALA A 167 -29.68 -16.43 7.07
N GLU A 168 -29.90 -15.67 5.99
CA GLU A 168 -31.24 -15.40 5.42
C GLU A 168 -31.33 -15.90 3.97
N THR A 169 -30.68 -17.02 3.69
CA THR A 169 -30.92 -17.86 2.50
C THR A 169 -30.95 -19.32 2.94
N ALA A 170 -31.66 -19.61 4.03
CA ALA A 170 -32.27 -20.91 4.18
C ALA A 170 -33.46 -20.94 3.21
N PRO A 171 -33.50 -21.83 2.20
CA PRO A 171 -34.72 -22.03 1.45
C PRO A 171 -35.80 -22.46 2.45
N ASN A 172 -36.93 -21.75 2.42
CA ASN A 172 -38.11 -22.14 3.19
C ASN A 172 -38.36 -23.63 2.93
N PRO A 173 -38.47 -24.50 3.95
CA PRO A 173 -38.89 -25.86 3.72
C PRO A 173 -40.29 -25.76 3.11
N VAL A 174 -40.43 -26.28 1.90
CA VAL A 174 -41.73 -26.50 1.27
C VAL A 174 -42.49 -27.39 2.25
N GLU A 175 -43.54 -26.83 2.87
CA GLU A 175 -44.53 -27.64 3.59
C GLU A 175 -45.11 -28.61 2.57
N GLU A 176 -44.70 -29.87 2.65
CA GLU A 176 -45.42 -30.98 2.04
C GLU A 176 -46.78 -31.07 2.74
N ASP A 177 -47.80 -30.47 2.12
CA ASP A 177 -49.18 -30.63 2.55
C ASP A 177 -49.64 -32.03 2.08
N GLU A 178 -49.30 -33.00 2.92
CA GLU A 178 -49.84 -34.34 2.98
C GLU A 178 -51.35 -34.26 3.25
N LYS A 179 -52.17 -34.45 2.22
CA LYS A 179 -53.56 -34.90 2.39
C LYS A 179 -53.87 -36.06 1.46
N ASP A 180 -53.73 -37.23 2.06
CA ASP A 180 -54.40 -38.47 1.72
C ASP A 180 -55.94 -38.35 1.73
N ALA A 181 -56.53 -39.24 0.92
CA ALA A 181 -57.85 -39.88 1.04
C ALA A 181 -59.12 -39.11 0.65
#